data_AF-L8M6R9-F1
#
_entry.id   AF-L8M6R9-F1
#
_cell.length_a   1.000
_cell.length_b   1.000
_cell.length_c   1.000
_cell.angle_alpha   90.00
_cell.angle_beta   90.00
_cell.angle_gamma   90.00
#
_symmetry.space_group_name_H-M   'P 1'
#
loop_
_entity.id
_entity.type
_entity.pdbx_description
1 polymer ?
#
loop_
_entity_poly.entity_id
_entity_poly.type
_entity_poly.pdbx_seq_one_letter_code
_entity_poly.pdbx_strand_id
1 'polypeptide(L)' 'MNALSQVAIGQTQIVARLNTKEAIVRRKLMALGITPGSNLTVEQRFPSYIVKVGHTRAALDRELAASIFVQ' A
#
# COMPACT_ATOMS: atom_id res chain seq x y z
N MET A 1 8.11 -5.45 -10.95
CA MET A 1 7.02 -4.83 -10.16
C MET A 1 6.60 -5.85 -9.12
N ASN A 2 6.69 -5.52 -7.84
CA ASN A 2 6.40 -6.46 -6.76
C ASN A 2 5.06 -6.10 -6.12
N ALA A 3 4.31 -7.11 -5.73
CA ALA A 3 3.14 -6.88 -4.88
C ALA A 3 3.62 -6.39 -3.51
N LEU A 4 2.85 -5.51 -2.86
CA LEU A 4 3.17 -5.01 -1.53
C LEU A 4 3.36 -6.16 -0.50
N SER A 5 2.70 -7.29 -0.70
CA SER A 5 2.83 -8.51 0.10
C SER A 5 4.22 -9.17 0.04
N GLN A 6 5.12 -8.75 -0.87
CA GLN A 6 6.47 -9.32 -1.04
C GLN A 6 7.64 -8.43 -0.53
N VAL A 7 7.45 -7.11 -0.41
CA VAL A 7 8.37 -6.08 0.14
C VAL A 7 8.83 -6.27 1.60
N ALA A 8 10.11 -6.38 1.94
CA ALA A 8 10.50 -6.58 3.35
C ALA A 8 9.94 -5.50 4.32
N ILE A 9 9.66 -5.89 5.57
CA ILE A 9 9.27 -4.92 6.61
C ILE A 9 10.43 -3.93 6.82
N GLY A 10 10.12 -2.65 6.95
CA GLY A 10 11.07 -1.55 7.04
C GLY A 10 11.55 -1.01 5.69
N GLN A 11 11.16 -1.63 4.57
CA GLN A 11 11.56 -1.19 3.24
C GLN A 11 10.58 -0.12 2.71
N THR A 12 11.14 0.99 2.22
CA THR A 12 10.41 2.03 1.49
C THR A 12 10.41 1.69 0.01
N GLN A 13 9.23 1.70 -0.61
CA GLN A 13 9.00 1.45 -2.01
C GLN A 13 8.11 2.54 -2.61
N ILE A 14 8.14 2.70 -3.93
CA ILE A 14 7.28 3.67 -4.62
C ILE A 14 6.02 2.95 -5.10
N VAL A 15 4.85 3.50 -4.80
CA VAL A 15 3.58 2.99 -5.33
C VAL A 15 3.60 3.13 -6.85
N ALA A 16 3.65 2.02 -7.57
CA ALA A 16 3.68 2.00 -9.02
C ALA A 16 2.26 2.13 -9.59
N ARG A 17 1.30 1.35 -9.05
CA ARG A 17 -0.09 1.35 -9.49
C ARG A 17 -1.01 0.66 -8.48
N LEU A 18 -2.30 0.95 -8.61
CA LEU A 18 -3.38 0.28 -7.87
C LEU A 18 -4.13 -0.64 -8.84
N ASN A 19 -4.05 -1.95 -8.63
CA ASN A 19 -4.72 -2.96 -9.44
C ASN A 19 -6.08 -3.32 -8.83
N THR A 20 -7.02 -2.38 -8.85
CA THR A 20 -8.39 -2.60 -8.40
C THR A 20 -9.39 -2.06 -9.41
N LYS A 21 -10.41 -2.86 -9.75
CA LYS A 21 -11.53 -2.43 -10.62
C LYS A 21 -12.61 -1.68 -9.84
N GLU A 22 -12.58 -1.74 -8.52
CA GLU A 22 -13.55 -1.10 -7.66
C GLU A 22 -13.19 0.36 -7.40
N ALA A 23 -14.07 1.26 -7.85
CA ALA A 23 -13.90 2.70 -7.64
C ALA A 23 -13.85 3.06 -6.14
N ILE A 24 -14.58 2.31 -5.29
CA ILE A 24 -14.63 2.51 -3.85
C ILE A 24 -13.27 2.20 -3.21
N VAL A 25 -12.70 1.03 -3.50
CA VAL A 25 -11.38 0.61 -3.00
C VAL A 25 -10.31 1.59 -3.44
N ARG A 26 -10.33 1.98 -4.73
CA ARG A 26 -9.40 2.98 -5.26
C ARG A 26 -9.50 4.30 -4.52
N ARG A 27 -10.71 4.83 -4.33
CA ARG A 27 -10.94 6.10 -3.62
C ARG A 27 -10.45 6.01 -2.17
N LYS A 28 -10.68 4.89 -1.48
CA LYS A 28 -10.21 4.64 -0.11
C LYS A 28 -8.68 4.68 -0.03
N LEU A 29 -7.99 4.00 -0.94
CA LEU A 29 -6.52 4.03 -1.02
C LEU A 29 -5.98 5.44 -1.27
N MET A 30 -6.58 6.17 -2.21
CA MET A 30 -6.18 7.55 -2.50
C MET A 30 -6.44 8.48 -1.31
N ALA A 31 -7.55 8.31 -0.58
CA ALA A 31 -7.85 9.07 0.64
C ALA A 31 -6.86 8.79 1.77
N LEU A 32 -6.25 7.60 1.80
CA LEU A 32 -5.18 7.23 2.73
C LEU A 32 -3.79 7.74 2.29
N GLY A 33 -3.69 8.43 1.15
CA GLY A 33 -2.42 8.91 0.57
C GLY A 33 -1.67 7.85 -0.26
N ILE A 34 -2.25 6.65 -0.42
CA ILE A 34 -1.67 5.57 -1.23
C ILE A 34 -2.04 5.85 -2.70
N THR A 35 -1.21 6.63 -3.37
CA THR A 35 -1.38 7.05 -4.76
C THR A 35 -0.14 6.71 -5.59
N PRO A 36 -0.26 6.44 -6.90
CA PRO A 36 0.90 6.23 -7.75
C PRO A 36 1.92 7.37 -7.62
N GLY A 37 3.20 7.01 -7.43
CA GLY A 37 4.29 7.95 -7.20
C GLY A 37 4.57 8.28 -5.73
N SER A 38 3.73 7.84 -4.78
CA SER A 38 4.00 8.09 -3.35
C SER A 38 4.97 7.07 -2.74
N ASN A 39 5.78 7.53 -1.80
CA ASN A 39 6.68 6.68 -1.01
C ASN A 39 5.90 5.95 0.07
N LEU A 40 5.95 4.63 0.06
CA LEU A 40 5.24 3.75 0.97
C LEU A 40 6.25 2.84 1.67
N THR A 41 6.22 2.82 3.00
CA THR A 41 7.04 1.93 3.83
C THR A 41 6.16 0.89 4.49
N VAL A 42 6.54 -0.39 4.41
CA VAL A 42 5.82 -1.46 5.13
C VAL A 42 6.33 -1.52 6.57
N GLU A 43 5.54 -1.10 7.55
CA GLU A 43 5.91 -1.17 8.98
C GLU A 43 5.48 -2.51 9.61
N GLN A 44 4.42 -3.15 9.11
CA GLN A 44 3.95 -4.46 9.61
C GLN A 44 3.22 -5.23 8.50
N ARG A 45 3.21 -6.57 8.60
CA ARG A 45 2.47 -7.48 7.69
C ARG A 45 1.48 -8.41 8.35
N PHE A 46 1.73 -8.76 9.61
CA PHE A 46 0.94 -9.72 10.34
C PHE A 46 0.79 -9.24 11.80
N PRO A 47 -0.42 -9.31 12.40
CA PRO A 47 -1.66 -9.86 11.84
C PRO A 47 -2.37 -8.96 10.80
N SER A 48 -1.95 -7.71 10.68
CA SER A 48 -2.46 -6.73 9.70
C SER A 48 -1.32 -6.06 8.94
N TYR A 49 -1.59 -5.50 7.76
CA TYR A 49 -0.60 -4.70 7.04
C TYR A 49 -0.64 -3.26 7.57
N ILE A 50 0.49 -2.77 8.09
CA ILE A 50 0.64 -1.36 8.44
C ILE A 50 1.60 -0.75 7.45
N VAL A 51 1.14 0.27 6.74
CA VAL A 51 1.95 1.04 5.80
C VAL A 51 2.06 2.48 6.24
N LYS A 52 3.23 3.06 6.05
CA LYS A 52 3.49 4.49 6.25
C LYS A 52 3.68 5.17 4.92
N VAL A 53 2.88 6.21 4.67
CA VAL A 53 2.97 7.05 3.47
C VAL A 53 3.10 8.50 3.92
N GLY A 54 4.26 9.12 3.64
CA GLY A 54 4.60 10.42 4.20
C GLY A 54 4.55 10.43 5.73
N HIS A 55 3.62 11.20 6.30
CA HIS A 55 3.38 11.30 7.75
C HIS A 55 2.20 10.46 8.24
N THR A 56 1.49 9.76 7.34
CA THR A 56 0.29 9.00 7.68
C THR A 56 0.60 7.52 7.78
N ARG A 57 0.03 6.84 8.78
CA ARG A 57 0.02 5.38 8.90
C ARG A 57 -1.38 4.85 8.58
N ALA A 58 -1.45 3.85 7.72
CA ALA A 58 -2.69 3.20 7.35
C ALA A 58 -2.61 1.70 7.65
N ALA A 59 -3.65 1.18 8.30
CA ALA A 59 -3.86 -0.25 8.42
C ALA A 59 -4.65 -0.73 7.19
N LEU A 60 -4.11 -1.75 6.53
CA LEU A 60 -4.69 -2.38 5.35
C LEU A 60 -4.98 -3.84 5.68
N ASP A 61 -6.11 -4.32 5.18
CA ASP A 61 -6.36 -5.75 5.08
C ASP A 61 -5.51 -6.37 3.95
N ARG A 62 -5.50 -7.71 3.90
CA ARG A 62 -4.71 -8.47 2.91
C ARG A 62 -5.15 -8.19 1.48
N GLU A 63 -6.44 -7.90 1.26
CA GLU A 63 -7.03 -7.71 -0.06
C GLU A 63 -6.65 -6.33 -0.64
N LEU A 64 -6.75 -5.27 0.17
CA LEU A 64 -6.24 -3.93 -0.15
C LEU A 64 -4.73 -3.98 -0.40
N ALA A 65 -3.97 -4.66 0.46
CA ALA A 65 -2.52 -4.78 0.30
C ALA A 65 -2.15 -5.50 -1.02
N ALA A 66 -2.87 -6.56 -1.39
CA ALA A 66 -2.67 -7.29 -2.65
C ALA A 66 -3.01 -6.44 -3.90
N SER A 67 -3.87 -5.43 -3.74
CA SER A 67 -4.22 -4.49 -4.81
C SER A 67 -3.16 -3.42 -5.07
N ILE A 68 -2.15 -3.29 -4.20
CA ILE A 68 -1.09 -2.27 -4.30
C ILE A 68 0.16 -2.89 -4.91
N PHE A 69 0.61 -2.31 -6.02
CA PHE A 69 1.85 -2.69 -6.69
C PHE A 69 2.90 -1.62 -6.45
N VAL A 70 4.10 -2.04 -6.10
CA VAL A 70 5.23 -1.15 -5.82
C VAL A 70 6.46 -1.52 -6.63
N GLN A 71 7.41 -0.58 -6.70
CA GLN A 71 8.73 -0.72 -7.30
C GLN A 71 9.81 -0.22 -6.36
#